data_AF-A0A2P9H513-F1
#
_entry.id   AF-A0A2P9H513-F1
#
_cell.length_a   1.000
_cell.length_b   1.000
_cell.length_c   1.000
_cell.angle_alpha   90.00
_cell.angle_beta   90.00
_cell.angle_gamma   90.00
#
_symmetry.space_group_name_H-M   'P 1'
#
loop_
_entity.id
_entity.type
_entity.pdbx_description
1 polymer ?
#
loop_
_entity_poly.entity_id
_entity_poly.type
_entity_poly.pdbx_seq_one_letter_code
_entity_poly.pdbx_strand_id
1 'polypeptide(L)'
;MGSFLEALRIQRWDDHRYYHHSRINQSLHFVSALSFLFSYVMIFKDPAISALAGWLVAMTTRQSGHFFFEPKDYDLVNHASHEYKEQIKVGYNLRRKIVLLTIWALSPLPLTFDPTLFGIFTQHATKTDFIRHVAEIWLAVGIGGVLFRTVQLFAISRTCRPVWYGPPRFSPIRSTTLSSTIRRRWRYCAGN
;
A
#
# COMPACT_ATOMS: atom_id res chain seq x y z
N MET A 1 9.36 13.29 22.09
CA MET A 1 9.85 13.16 20.69
C MET A 1 10.71 11.92 20.45
N GLY A 2 11.54 11.46 21.40
CA GLY A 2 12.44 10.31 21.17
C GLY A 2 11.73 8.98 20.81
N SER A 3 10.54 8.71 21.34
CA SER A 3 9.83 7.44 21.10
C SER A 3 9.28 7.27 19.68
N PHE A 4 8.83 8.35 19.04
CA PHE A 4 8.26 8.28 17.68
C PHE A 4 9.35 8.14 16.62
N LEU A 5 10.43 8.93 16.72
CA LEU A 5 11.57 8.81 15.80
C LEU A 5 12.24 7.45 15.92
N GLU A 6 12.34 6.90 17.13
CA GLU A 6 12.85 5.54 17.34
C GLU A 6 11.91 4.49 16.74
N ALA A 7 10.60 4.64 16.87
CA ALA A 7 9.64 3.75 16.20
C ALA A 7 9.78 3.79 14.67
N LEU A 8 9.95 4.98 14.07
CA LEU A 8 10.22 5.11 12.63
C LEU A 8 11.55 4.47 12.23
N ARG A 9 12.59 4.60 13.07
CA ARG A 9 13.89 3.96 12.85
C ARG A 9 13.74 2.44 12.82
N ILE A 10 13.07 1.87 13.84
CA ILE A 10 12.81 0.43 13.94
C ILE A 10 12.01 -0.06 12.73
N GLN A 11 10.91 0.62 12.38
CA GLN A 11 10.08 0.24 11.23
C GLN A 11 10.86 0.22 9.92
N ARG A 12 11.78 1.16 9.72
CA ARG A 12 12.64 1.19 8.52
C ARG A 12 13.60 0.01 8.47
N TRP A 13 14.21 -0.32 9.61
CA TRP A 13 15.11 -1.47 9.73
C TRP A 13 14.36 -2.79 9.53
N ASP A 14 13.18 -2.94 10.13
CA ASP A 14 12.33 -4.12 9.99
C ASP A 14 11.86 -4.28 8.55
N ASP A 15 11.43 -3.20 7.88
CA ASP A 15 11.01 -3.26 6.48
C ASP A 15 12.16 -3.73 5.58
N HIS A 16 13.37 -3.20 5.79
CA HIS A 16 14.54 -3.63 5.01
C HIS A 16 14.90 -5.10 5.27
N ARG A 17 14.96 -5.50 6.56
CA ARG A 17 15.33 -6.85 6.98
C ARG A 17 14.35 -7.92 6.48
N TYR A 18 13.05 -7.70 6.63
CA TYR A 18 12.04 -8.72 6.33
C TYR A 18 11.59 -8.73 4.87
N TYR A 19 11.59 -7.58 4.18
CA TYR A 19 10.98 -7.43 2.86
C TYR A 19 11.99 -7.10 1.75
N HIS A 20 13.20 -6.61 2.07
CA HIS A 20 14.18 -6.16 1.07
C HIS A 20 15.56 -6.81 1.21
N HIS A 21 15.66 -8.05 1.68
CA HIS A 21 16.95 -8.73 1.83
C HIS A 21 17.56 -9.21 0.49
N SER A 22 16.73 -9.46 -0.53
CA SER A 22 17.21 -9.86 -1.87
C SER A 22 17.71 -8.66 -2.67
N ARG A 23 18.94 -8.74 -3.21
CA ARG A 23 19.52 -7.71 -4.11
C ARG A 23 18.70 -7.53 -5.39
N ILE A 24 18.08 -8.60 -5.90
CA ILE A 24 17.19 -8.52 -7.07
C ILE A 24 15.91 -7.77 -6.68
N ASN A 25 15.35 -8.02 -5.49
CA ASN A 25 14.21 -7.23 -5.05
C ASN A 25 14.60 -5.74 -4.91
N GLN A 26 15.76 -5.45 -4.33
CA GLN A 26 16.25 -4.07 -4.20
C GLN A 26 16.43 -3.38 -5.57
N SER A 27 16.96 -4.07 -6.58
CA SER A 27 17.10 -3.49 -7.93
C SER A 27 15.73 -3.24 -8.59
N LEU A 28 14.76 -4.15 -8.41
CA LEU A 28 13.39 -3.96 -8.87
C LEU A 28 12.71 -2.77 -8.16
N HIS A 29 12.96 -2.58 -6.87
CA HIS A 29 12.52 -1.40 -6.13
C HIS A 29 13.15 -0.11 -6.66
N PHE A 30 14.44 -0.16 -7.03
CA PHE A 30 15.12 0.98 -7.63
C PHE A 30 14.51 1.37 -8.99
N VAL A 31 14.30 0.40 -9.88
CA VAL A 31 13.62 0.63 -11.17
C VAL A 31 12.21 1.20 -10.95
N SER A 32 11.44 0.60 -10.04
CA SER A 32 10.12 1.09 -9.67
C SER A 32 10.15 2.54 -9.17
N ALA A 33 11.12 2.90 -8.33
CA ALA A 33 11.27 4.26 -7.82
C ALA A 33 11.58 5.27 -8.93
N LEU A 34 12.44 4.92 -9.88
CA LEU A 34 12.70 5.77 -11.05
C LEU A 34 11.46 5.93 -11.93
N SER A 35 10.68 4.87 -12.13
CA SER A 35 9.40 4.94 -12.86
C SER A 35 8.37 5.81 -12.14
N PHE A 36 8.33 5.79 -10.80
CA PHE A 36 7.48 6.72 -10.04
C PHE A 36 7.95 8.17 -10.18
N LEU A 37 9.26 8.43 -10.18
CA LEU A 37 9.78 9.79 -10.41
C LEU A 37 9.41 10.30 -11.81
N PHE A 38 9.55 9.45 -12.84
CA PHE A 38 9.09 9.75 -14.18
C PHE A 38 7.58 10.06 -14.20
N SER A 39 6.77 9.21 -13.56
CA SER A 39 5.31 9.39 -13.48
C SER A 39 4.96 10.71 -12.80
N TYR A 40 5.69 11.08 -11.75
CA TYR A 40 5.50 12.34 -11.02
C TYR A 40 5.74 13.58 -11.91
N VAL A 41 6.73 13.53 -12.79
CA VAL A 41 6.94 14.62 -13.78
C VAL A 41 5.86 14.58 -14.85
N MET A 42 5.51 13.38 -15.34
CA MET A 42 4.56 13.21 -16.43
C MET A 42 3.13 13.62 -16.08
N ILE A 43 2.72 13.58 -14.80
CA ILE A 43 1.35 13.94 -14.43
C ILE A 43 0.98 15.38 -14.84
N PHE A 44 1.98 16.27 -14.92
CA PHE A 44 1.80 17.67 -15.34
C PHE A 44 1.88 17.88 -16.85
N LYS A 45 2.28 16.85 -17.63
CA LYS A 45 2.46 16.92 -19.09
C LYS A 45 1.45 16.07 -19.83
N ASP A 46 1.34 14.80 -19.43
CA ASP A 46 0.39 13.84 -19.95
C ASP A 46 -0.04 12.90 -18.80
N PRO A 47 -1.20 13.17 -18.16
CA PRO A 47 -1.72 12.37 -17.05
C PRO A 47 -1.97 10.90 -17.43
N ALA A 48 -2.32 10.61 -18.69
CA ALA A 48 -2.54 9.24 -19.13
C ALA A 48 -1.22 8.46 -19.16
N ILE A 49 -0.17 9.03 -19.74
CA ILE A 49 1.17 8.40 -19.73
C ILE A 49 1.69 8.25 -18.30
N SER A 50 1.47 9.24 -17.43
CA SER A 50 1.81 9.16 -16.01
C SER A 50 1.14 7.96 -15.33
N ALA A 51 -0.16 7.78 -15.53
CA ALA A 51 -0.90 6.66 -14.96
C ALA A 51 -0.42 5.30 -15.51
N LEU A 52 -0.16 5.20 -16.82
CA LEU A 52 0.38 3.97 -17.42
C LEU A 52 1.76 3.63 -16.84
N ALA A 53 2.68 4.59 -16.75
CA ALA A 53 4.00 4.37 -16.19
C ALA A 53 3.92 3.98 -14.70
N GLY A 54 3.07 4.65 -13.92
CA GLY A 54 2.89 4.37 -12.50
C GLY A 54 2.30 2.99 -12.24
N TRP A 55 1.23 2.61 -12.95
CA TRP A 55 0.55 1.34 -12.73
C TRP A 55 1.24 0.16 -13.42
N LEU A 56 1.62 0.29 -14.69
CA LEU A 56 2.12 -0.84 -15.48
C LEU A 56 3.61 -1.06 -15.37
N VAL A 57 4.41 -0.05 -15.03
CA VAL A 57 5.87 -0.20 -14.88
C VAL A 57 6.25 -0.12 -13.42
N ALA A 58 5.91 0.97 -12.72
CA ALA A 58 6.37 1.17 -11.36
C ALA A 58 5.77 0.14 -10.40
N MET A 59 4.43 0.00 -10.40
CA MET A 59 3.74 -0.93 -9.50
C MET A 59 4.02 -2.39 -9.85
N THR A 60 3.95 -2.80 -11.12
CA THR A 60 4.22 -4.20 -11.49
C THR A 60 5.65 -4.62 -11.15
N THR A 61 6.66 -3.77 -11.41
CA THR A 61 8.06 -4.07 -11.09
C THR A 61 8.24 -4.29 -9.59
N ARG A 62 7.65 -3.43 -8.77
CA ARG A 62 7.64 -3.56 -7.30
C ARG A 62 6.93 -4.83 -6.87
N GLN A 63 5.78 -5.11 -7.46
CA GLN A 63 4.95 -6.26 -7.10
C GLN A 63 5.62 -7.58 -7.47
N SER A 64 6.32 -7.64 -8.60
CA SER A 64 7.16 -8.76 -9.00
C SER A 64 8.29 -9.00 -8.00
N GLY A 65 8.94 -7.92 -7.54
CA GLY A 65 9.94 -7.98 -6.47
C GLY A 65 9.42 -8.69 -5.21
N HIS A 66 8.30 -8.20 -4.67
CA HIS A 66 7.62 -8.82 -3.53
C HIS A 66 7.07 -10.22 -3.82
N PHE A 67 6.68 -10.52 -5.06
CA PHE A 67 6.03 -11.80 -5.38
C PHE A 67 7.04 -12.94 -5.56
N PHE A 68 8.17 -12.69 -6.23
CA PHE A 68 9.14 -13.70 -6.60
C PHE A 68 10.32 -13.79 -5.64
N PHE A 69 10.69 -12.68 -4.98
CA PHE A 69 11.92 -12.58 -4.20
C PHE A 69 11.67 -12.33 -2.70
N GLU A 70 10.42 -12.47 -2.25
CA GLU A 70 10.05 -12.42 -0.84
C GLU A 70 9.51 -13.79 -0.39
N PRO A 71 9.98 -14.34 0.73
CA PRO A 71 9.45 -15.57 1.29
C PRO A 71 8.02 -15.35 1.81
N LYS A 72 7.05 -16.02 1.16
CA LYS A 72 5.63 -15.97 1.53
C LYS A 72 5.24 -16.93 2.64
N ASP A 73 6.08 -17.94 2.87
CA ASP A 73 5.95 -18.90 3.95
C ASP A 73 6.87 -18.51 5.12
N TYR A 74 7.25 -19.49 5.95
CA TYR A 74 8.18 -19.25 7.04
C TYR A 74 9.53 -18.75 6.51
N ASP A 75 9.91 -17.54 6.93
CA ASP A 75 11.20 -16.97 6.61
C ASP A 75 12.27 -17.62 7.48
N LEU A 76 13.01 -18.57 6.89
CA LEU A 76 14.08 -19.30 7.56
C LEU A 76 15.25 -18.41 7.98
N VAL A 77 15.50 -17.30 7.28
CA VAL A 77 16.61 -16.37 7.57
C VAL A 77 16.28 -15.51 8.78
N ASN A 78 15.03 -15.08 8.88
CA ASN A 78 14.58 -14.20 9.96
C ASN A 78 13.78 -14.90 11.06
N HIS A 79 13.57 -16.22 10.93
CA HIS A 79 12.77 -17.04 11.83
C HIS A 79 11.37 -16.48 12.10
N ALA A 80 10.69 -15.98 11.06
CA ALA A 80 9.44 -15.24 11.17
C ALA A 80 8.37 -15.77 10.22
N SER A 81 7.14 -15.97 10.73
CA SER A 81 5.98 -16.29 9.88
C SER A 81 5.45 -15.06 9.15
N HIS A 82 4.69 -15.27 8.07
CA HIS A 82 4.06 -14.18 7.33
C HIS A 82 3.07 -13.39 8.20
N GLU A 83 2.28 -14.06 9.04
CA GLU A 83 1.33 -13.41 9.96
C GLU A 83 2.04 -12.52 10.97
N TYR A 84 3.23 -12.93 11.45
CA TYR A 84 4.03 -12.09 12.34
C TYR A 84 4.53 -10.84 11.62
N LYS A 85 5.05 -11.00 10.39
CA LYS A 85 5.53 -9.90 9.56
C LYS A 85 4.41 -8.90 9.22
N GLU A 86 3.20 -9.37 8.96
CA GLU A 86 2.02 -8.53 8.73
C GLU A 86 1.60 -7.78 10.01
N GLN A 87 1.67 -8.43 11.18
CA GLN A 87 1.31 -7.80 12.46
C GLN A 87 2.23 -6.64 12.86
N ILE A 88 3.53 -6.74 12.58
CA ILE A 88 4.50 -5.67 12.91
C ILE A 88 4.50 -4.54 11.87
N LYS A 89 4.09 -4.84 10.63
CA LYS A 89 4.10 -3.87 9.53
C LYS A 89 2.86 -2.98 9.60
N VAL A 90 3.05 -1.78 10.13
CA VAL A 90 1.97 -0.82 10.32
C VAL A 90 1.26 -0.52 8.99
N GLY A 91 -0.06 -0.67 8.98
CA GLY A 91 -0.92 -0.33 7.85
C GLY A 91 -0.95 -1.37 6.72
N TYR A 92 -0.08 -2.39 6.74
CA TYR A 92 -0.13 -3.49 5.77
C TYR A 92 -1.25 -4.46 6.14
N ASN A 93 -2.01 -4.89 5.12
CA ASN A 93 -3.01 -5.94 5.23
C ASN A 93 -3.19 -6.56 3.85
N LEU A 94 -3.01 -7.87 3.76
CA LEU A 94 -3.02 -8.58 2.48
C LEU A 94 -4.40 -8.53 1.81
N ARG A 95 -5.49 -8.66 2.58
CA ARG A 95 -6.86 -8.59 2.03
C ARG A 95 -7.14 -7.23 1.40
N ARG A 96 -6.79 -6.13 2.08
CA ARG A 96 -6.94 -4.76 1.53
C ARG A 96 -6.14 -4.59 0.25
N LYS A 97 -4.93 -5.15 0.19
CA LYS A 97 -4.09 -5.13 -1.02
C LYS A 97 -4.76 -5.87 -2.18
N ILE A 98 -5.33 -7.05 -1.94
CA ILE A 98 -6.05 -7.83 -2.96
C ILE A 98 -7.25 -7.05 -3.48
N VAL A 99 -8.07 -6.48 -2.59
CA VAL A 99 -9.25 -5.68 -2.99
C VAL A 99 -8.85 -4.51 -3.89
N LEU A 100 -7.77 -3.79 -3.56
CA LEU A 100 -7.27 -2.69 -4.40
C LEU A 100 -6.82 -3.16 -5.78
N LEU A 101 -6.10 -4.30 -5.85
CA LEU A 101 -5.66 -4.87 -7.12
C LEU A 101 -6.83 -5.37 -7.96
N THR A 102 -7.87 -5.94 -7.33
CA THR A 102 -9.09 -6.36 -8.01
C THR A 102 -9.85 -5.16 -8.58
N ILE A 103 -10.00 -4.08 -7.81
CA ILE A 103 -10.64 -2.84 -8.31
C ILE A 103 -9.85 -2.28 -9.49
N TRP A 104 -8.52 -2.20 -9.38
CA TRP A 104 -7.65 -1.74 -10.46
C TRP A 104 -7.78 -2.60 -11.73
N ALA A 105 -7.82 -3.94 -11.59
CA ALA A 105 -7.92 -4.84 -12.74
C ALA A 105 -9.31 -4.79 -13.41
N LEU A 106 -10.38 -4.57 -12.65
CA LEU A 106 -11.75 -4.56 -13.16
C LEU A 106 -12.25 -3.18 -13.58
N SER A 107 -11.63 -2.09 -13.13
CA SER A 107 -12.04 -0.72 -13.47
C SER A 107 -12.08 -0.41 -14.98
N PRO A 108 -11.30 -1.07 -15.87
CA PRO A 108 -11.43 -0.89 -17.31
C PRO A 108 -12.65 -1.59 -17.95
N LEU A 109 -13.26 -2.57 -17.27
CA LEU A 109 -14.34 -3.37 -17.87
C LEU A 109 -15.57 -2.55 -18.30
N PRO A 110 -16.04 -1.54 -17.55
CA PRO A 110 -17.12 -0.68 -18.00
C PRO A 110 -16.88 -0.04 -19.39
N LEU A 111 -15.64 0.31 -19.76
CA LEU A 111 -15.31 0.85 -21.09
C LEU A 111 -15.54 -0.15 -22.23
N THR A 112 -15.56 -1.45 -21.93
CA THR A 112 -15.83 -2.50 -22.92
C THR A 112 -17.32 -2.66 -23.20
N PHE A 113 -18.19 -2.23 -22.27
CA PHE A 113 -19.64 -2.25 -22.43
C PHE A 113 -20.17 -0.92 -22.98
N ASP A 114 -19.61 0.19 -22.51
CA ASP A 114 -19.90 1.54 -22.99
C ASP A 114 -18.58 2.27 -23.29
N PRO A 115 -18.20 2.43 -24.57
CA PRO A 115 -17.00 3.13 -25.01
C PRO A 115 -16.87 4.58 -24.52
N THR A 116 -17.99 5.19 -24.13
CA THR A 116 -18.06 6.58 -23.64
C THR A 116 -18.04 6.66 -22.11
N LEU A 117 -18.08 5.53 -21.40
CA LEU A 117 -18.21 5.45 -19.94
C LEU A 117 -19.33 6.38 -19.43
N PHE A 118 -20.58 6.10 -19.80
CA PHE A 118 -21.75 6.92 -19.43
C PHE A 118 -21.65 8.38 -19.91
N GLY A 119 -21.00 8.62 -21.05
CA GLY A 119 -20.81 9.96 -21.63
C GLY A 119 -19.66 10.79 -21.04
N ILE A 120 -18.82 10.22 -20.17
CA ILE A 120 -17.63 10.90 -19.61
C ILE A 120 -16.56 11.09 -20.70
N PHE A 121 -16.40 10.11 -21.58
CA PHE A 121 -15.43 10.12 -22.67
C PHE A 121 -16.10 10.25 -24.03
N THR A 122 -15.36 10.78 -25.00
CA THR A 122 -15.70 10.59 -26.41
C THR A 122 -15.52 9.12 -26.78
N GLN A 123 -16.30 8.62 -27.74
CA GLN A 123 -16.13 7.26 -28.21
C GLN A 123 -14.73 7.08 -28.81
N HIS A 124 -13.99 6.08 -28.33
CA HIS A 124 -12.64 5.81 -28.82
C HIS A 124 -12.68 5.29 -30.26
N ALA A 125 -11.93 5.92 -31.16
CA ALA A 125 -11.82 5.51 -32.55
C ALA A 125 -10.67 4.51 -32.77
N THR A 126 -9.63 4.60 -31.94
CA THR A 126 -8.43 3.76 -32.03
C THR A 126 -8.13 3.01 -30.74
N LYS A 127 -7.26 2.00 -30.84
CA LYS A 127 -6.74 1.27 -29.66
C LYS A 127 -5.97 2.19 -28.72
N THR A 128 -5.30 3.20 -29.25
CA THR A 128 -4.57 4.19 -28.45
C THR A 128 -5.53 4.99 -27.59
N ASP A 129 -6.64 5.46 -28.17
CA ASP A 129 -7.66 6.22 -27.44
C ASP A 129 -8.26 5.37 -26.31
N PHE A 130 -8.54 4.08 -26.59
CA PHE A 130 -8.98 3.14 -25.57
C PHE A 130 -7.97 3.03 -24.41
N ILE A 131 -6.68 2.82 -24.70
CA ILE A 131 -5.63 2.75 -23.68
C ILE A 131 -5.54 4.04 -22.86
N ARG A 132 -5.73 5.20 -23.49
CA ARG A 132 -5.72 6.50 -22.80
C ARG A 132 -6.91 6.64 -21.85
N HIS A 133 -8.13 6.27 -22.26
CA HIS A 133 -9.28 6.26 -21.35
C HIS A 133 -9.08 5.29 -20.17
N VAL A 134 -8.51 4.11 -20.41
CA VAL A 134 -8.14 3.17 -19.34
C VAL A 134 -7.16 3.80 -18.36
N ALA A 135 -6.15 4.50 -18.87
CA ALA A 135 -5.17 5.20 -18.05
C ALA A 135 -5.82 6.30 -17.19
N GLU A 136 -6.75 7.06 -17.75
CA GLU A 136 -7.50 8.10 -17.06
C GLU A 136 -8.39 7.52 -15.95
N ILE A 137 -9.05 6.38 -16.20
CA ILE A 137 -9.77 5.64 -15.15
C ILE A 137 -8.82 5.22 -14.03
N TRP A 138 -7.67 4.64 -14.37
CA TRP A 138 -6.69 4.23 -13.36
C TRP A 138 -6.11 5.40 -12.56
N LEU A 139 -5.98 6.57 -13.18
CA LEU A 139 -5.60 7.80 -12.47
C LEU A 139 -6.69 8.18 -11.46
N ALA A 140 -7.96 8.18 -11.87
CA ALA A 140 -9.09 8.48 -11.00
C ALA A 140 -9.22 7.48 -9.84
N VAL A 141 -9.03 6.18 -10.11
CA VAL A 141 -9.00 5.12 -9.08
C VAL A 141 -7.86 5.36 -8.09
N GLY A 142 -6.67 5.72 -8.58
CA GLY A 142 -5.52 6.02 -7.73
C GLY A 142 -5.78 7.21 -6.79
N ILE A 143 -6.28 8.32 -7.34
CA ILE A 143 -6.64 9.52 -6.56
C ILE A 143 -7.72 9.19 -5.54
N GLY A 144 -8.81 8.55 -5.99
CA GLY A 144 -9.92 8.15 -5.13
C GLY A 144 -9.49 7.23 -3.99
N GLY A 145 -8.62 6.25 -4.26
CA GLY A 145 -8.08 5.35 -3.26
C GLY A 145 -7.27 6.07 -2.17
N VAL A 146 -6.42 7.03 -2.55
CA VAL A 146 -5.64 7.83 -1.59
C VAL A 146 -6.54 8.74 -0.76
N LEU A 147 -7.48 9.45 -1.38
CA LEU A 147 -8.42 10.33 -0.70
C LEU A 147 -9.29 9.54 0.29
N PHE A 148 -9.90 8.44 -0.18
CA PHE A 148 -10.69 7.54 0.66
C PHE A 148 -9.88 7.05 1.86
N ARG A 149 -8.67 6.53 1.63
CA ARG A 149 -7.82 6.02 2.71
C ARG A 149 -7.45 7.11 3.70
N THR A 150 -7.19 8.32 3.22
CA THR A 150 -6.88 9.47 4.07
C THR A 150 -8.05 9.82 4.97
N VAL A 151 -9.25 10.00 4.40
CA VAL A 151 -10.47 10.31 5.15
C VAL A 151 -10.81 9.21 6.15
N GLN A 152 -10.72 7.95 5.73
CA GLN A 152 -10.94 6.79 6.59
C GLN A 152 -9.99 6.81 7.80
N LEU A 153 -8.70 7.06 7.59
CA LEU A 153 -7.72 7.13 8.68
C LEU A 153 -7.97 8.31 9.61
N PHE A 154 -8.39 9.46 9.09
CA PHE A 154 -8.82 10.60 9.90
C PHE A 154 -10.07 10.29 10.74
N ALA A 155 -11.05 9.59 10.19
CA ALA A 155 -12.23 9.17 10.94
C ALA A 155 -11.85 8.20 12.08
N ILE A 156 -11.05 7.18 11.78
CA ILE A 156 -10.60 6.19 12.77
C ILE A 156 -9.76 6.85 13.86
N SER A 157 -8.82 7.72 13.51
CA SER A 157 -7.96 8.41 14.49
C SER A 157 -8.73 9.38 15.40
N ARG A 158 -9.85 9.94 14.92
CA ARG A 158 -10.75 10.77 15.75
C ARG A 158 -11.51 9.93 16.77
N THR A 159 -11.98 8.75 16.39
CA THR A 159 -12.73 7.85 17.29
C THR A 159 -11.81 7.05 18.22
N CYS A 160 -10.63 6.67 17.73
CA CYS A 160 -9.60 5.97 18.48
C CYS A 160 -8.43 6.90 18.75
N ARG A 161 -8.51 7.63 19.88
CA ARG A 161 -7.39 8.41 20.39
C ARG A 161 -6.18 7.49 20.57
N PRO A 162 -5.04 7.74 19.91
CA PRO A 162 -3.84 7.00 20.19
C PRO A 162 -3.36 7.33 21.61
N VAL A 163 -3.14 6.32 22.44
CA VAL A 163 -2.33 6.47 23.66
C VAL A 163 -0.87 6.60 23.23
N TRP A 164 -0.51 7.72 22.59
CA TRP A 164 0.88 8.13 22.35
C TRP A 164 1.37 9.16 23.38
N TYR A 165 0.47 9.67 24.23
CA TYR A 165 0.79 10.61 25.30
C TYR A 165 0.53 9.99 26.68
N GLY A 166 1.55 9.31 27.20
CA GLY A 166 1.63 8.92 28.60
C GLY A 166 2.91 8.13 28.82
N PRO A 167 3.79 8.50 29.78
CA PRO A 167 4.90 7.63 30.14
C PRO A 167 4.33 6.29 30.59
N PRO A 168 5.02 5.16 30.33
CA PRO A 168 4.57 3.88 30.85
C PRO A 168 4.58 3.99 32.38
N ARG A 169 3.39 4.09 33.01
CA ARG A 169 3.29 3.77 34.43
C ARG A 169 3.50 2.27 34.54
N PHE A 170 4.76 1.88 34.65
CA PHE A 170 5.13 0.59 35.20
C PHE A 170 4.63 0.56 36.64
N SER A 171 3.41 0.08 36.83
CA SER A 171 3.01 -0.49 38.11
C SER A 171 3.59 -1.91 38.14
N PRO A 172 4.32 -2.31 39.18
CA PRO A 172 4.94 -3.63 39.22
C PRO A 172 3.83 -4.65 39.52
N ILE A 173 3.13 -5.09 38.47
CA ILE A 173 2.20 -6.21 38.56
C ILE A 173 2.85 -7.38 37.83
N ARG A 174 3.13 -8.42 38.61
CA ARG A 174 3.71 -9.70 38.20
C ARG A 174 3.04 -10.26 36.95
N SER A 175 3.90 -10.68 36.02
CA SER A 175 3.81 -11.82 35.10
C SER A 175 2.51 -12.08 34.30
N THR A 176 2.75 -12.31 33.00
CA THR A 176 2.09 -13.25 32.06
C THR A 176 0.88 -12.89 31.19
N THR A 177 0.25 -11.70 31.25
CA THR A 177 -0.93 -11.45 30.36
C THR A 177 -0.97 -10.13 29.57
N LEU A 178 0.03 -9.24 29.73
CA LEU A 178 0.00 -7.88 29.15
C LEU A 178 0.09 -7.82 27.61
N SER A 179 0.49 -8.90 26.98
CA SER A 179 0.60 -9.03 25.53
C SER A 179 -0.75 -8.90 24.81
N SER A 180 -1.84 -9.42 25.38
CA SER A 180 -3.09 -9.62 24.64
C SER A 180 -4.00 -8.38 24.62
N THR A 181 -3.96 -7.55 25.66
CA THR A 181 -4.94 -6.47 25.88
C THR A 181 -4.67 -5.22 25.03
N ILE A 182 -3.40 -4.82 24.91
CA ILE A 182 -2.99 -3.73 24.00
C ILE A 182 -3.16 -4.16 22.53
N ARG A 183 -2.87 -5.44 22.23
CA ARG A 183 -3.05 -6.05 20.90
C ARG A 183 -4.52 -6.18 20.49
N ARG A 184 -5.45 -6.43 21.42
CA ARG A 184 -6.89 -6.47 21.12
C ARG A 184 -7.43 -5.08 20.76
N ARG A 185 -7.00 -4.03 21.47
CA ARG A 185 -7.56 -2.68 21.26
C ARG A 185 -7.14 -2.04 19.92
N TRP A 186 -5.93 -2.33 19.43
CA TRP A 186 -5.51 -1.94 18.08
C TRP A 186 -6.29 -2.67 16.98
N ARG A 187 -6.62 -3.96 17.16
CA ARG A 187 -7.48 -4.72 16.22
C ARG A 187 -8.89 -4.15 16.14
N TYR A 188 -9.45 -3.68 17.26
CA TYR A 188 -10.77 -3.05 17.29
C TYR A 188 -10.83 -1.69 16.56
N CYS A 189 -9.72 -0.94 16.54
CA CYS A 189 -9.67 0.36 15.87
C CYS A 189 -9.21 0.28 14.41
N ALA A 190 -8.32 -0.65 14.07
CA ALA A 190 -7.73 -0.73 12.73
C ALA A 190 -8.63 -1.40 11.68
N GLY A 191 -9.77 -1.97 12.10
CA GLY A 191 -10.67 -2.74 11.24
C GLY A 191 -9.99 -3.99 10.68
N ASN A 192 -10.61 -5.15 10.88
CA ASN A 192 -10.26 -6.39 10.17
C ASN A 192 -9.89 -6.15 8.69
#